data_AF-A0A1Q2YD68-F1
#
_entry.id   AF-A0A1Q2YD68-F1
#
_cell.length_a   1.000
_cell.length_b   1.000
_cell.length_c   1.000
_cell.angle_alpha   90.00
_cell.angle_beta   90.00
_cell.angle_gamma   90.00
#
_symmetry.space_group_name_H-M   'P 1'
#
loop_
_entity.id
_entity.type
_entity.pdbx_description
1 polymer ?
#
loop_
_entity_poly.entity_id
_entity_poly.type
_entity_poly.pdbx_seq_one_letter_code
_entity_poly.pdbx_strand_id
1 'polypeptide(L)'
;MLKQLLNDKYSRETLSVLNFAINIHSPIKPFTDLIEDSNLRFQNLTTLSIGPTKQDFKMDDILKLIHSEVENKLENLKLESQHKTFKLCDLLSLSDVKLKSSDYIFDQLNTYKNLKSLSLSSINLNQSNLKHNRDPKGRFDFFQGLQYLELSDIGIISSDSSESLLHTFYKNCDKCNLKYVRLDLRSTVDDLIPEFFDDYIESNQVKELDLTIRYNSMYNIPLNHLIDKYLKMAIVKQKKSLEKLSIEIKSERNLISLEEQLQKEHLFELLSNTFEKLDSLRIQVHFDYVLLYKNLLFQNIPDLKNFWIVGSSAVPMHFGLGNMYPGIFDRWWRIIYLPKKLLEGISHHPLRYIKIDECLFAVEHANSETIQPKDSIDKLFESMTRVSFDTIMS
;
A
#
# COMPACT_ATOMS: atom_id res chain seq x y z
N MET A 1 -11.87 -20.33 18.86
CA MET A 1 -10.75 -19.45 19.27
C MET A 1 -11.22 -18.05 19.63
N LEU A 2 -11.60 -17.15 18.69
CA LEU A 2 -11.97 -15.77 19.04
C LEU A 2 -13.08 -15.66 20.11
N LYS A 3 -14.14 -16.46 19.97
CA LYS A 3 -15.20 -16.59 21.01
C LYS A 3 -14.67 -17.04 22.37
N GLN A 4 -13.68 -17.94 22.41
CA GLN A 4 -13.09 -18.40 23.66
C GLN A 4 -12.26 -17.29 24.32
N LEU A 5 -11.48 -16.54 23.53
CA LEU A 5 -10.73 -15.38 24.02
C LEU A 5 -11.65 -14.27 24.54
N LEU A 6 -12.78 -14.04 23.86
CA LEU A 6 -13.81 -13.10 24.33
C LEU A 6 -14.51 -13.57 25.60
N ASN A 7 -14.75 -14.88 25.77
CA ASN A 7 -15.42 -15.39 26.97
C ASN A 7 -14.47 -15.51 28.17
N ASP A 8 -13.17 -15.62 27.96
CA ASP A 8 -12.15 -15.64 29.02
C ASP A 8 -11.86 -14.23 29.58
N LYS A 9 -12.07 -14.03 30.88
CA LYS A 9 -11.87 -12.73 31.55
C LYS A 9 -10.41 -12.29 31.48
N TYR A 10 -9.47 -13.21 31.72
CA TYR A 10 -8.05 -12.90 31.71
C TYR A 10 -7.62 -12.40 30.32
N SER A 11 -8.03 -13.09 29.26
CA SER A 11 -7.76 -12.67 27.89
C SER A 11 -8.32 -11.28 27.57
N ARG A 12 -9.58 -10.99 27.94
CA ARG A 12 -10.19 -9.66 27.71
C ARG A 12 -9.42 -8.51 28.36
N GLU A 13 -8.91 -8.76 29.57
CA GLU A 13 -8.25 -7.77 30.41
C GLU A 13 -6.73 -7.69 30.16
N THR A 14 -6.10 -8.66 29.51
CA THR A 14 -4.62 -8.67 29.38
C THR A 14 -4.11 -8.68 27.94
N LEU A 15 -4.94 -9.13 26.98
CA LEU A 15 -4.53 -9.21 25.59
C LEU A 15 -4.30 -7.79 25.01
N SER A 16 -3.06 -7.51 24.61
CA SER A 16 -2.66 -6.25 23.98
C SER A 16 -2.62 -6.33 22.46
N VAL A 17 -2.35 -7.51 21.90
CA VAL A 17 -2.23 -7.75 20.46
C VAL A 17 -3.16 -8.89 20.06
N LEU A 18 -4.03 -8.62 19.09
CA LEU A 18 -4.88 -9.64 18.48
C LEU A 18 -4.67 -9.64 16.97
N ASN A 19 -3.97 -10.67 16.49
CA ASN A 19 -3.81 -10.93 15.06
C ASN A 19 -4.57 -12.20 14.71
N PHE A 20 -5.55 -12.09 13.82
CA PHE A 20 -6.44 -13.19 13.50
C PHE A 20 -6.68 -13.30 11.99
N ALA A 21 -6.08 -14.33 11.39
CA ALA A 21 -6.31 -14.68 10.00
C ALA A 21 -7.60 -15.52 9.85
N ILE A 22 -8.51 -15.08 9.00
CA ILE A 22 -9.78 -15.77 8.77
C ILE A 22 -9.67 -16.68 7.56
N ASN A 23 -10.00 -17.96 7.73
CA ASN A 23 -10.16 -18.87 6.59
C ASN A 23 -11.48 -18.58 5.85
N ILE A 24 -11.39 -17.84 4.75
CA ILE A 24 -12.53 -17.47 3.89
C ILE A 24 -13.28 -18.66 3.29
N HIS A 25 -12.72 -19.86 3.28
CA HIS A 25 -13.41 -21.06 2.78
C HIS A 25 -14.22 -21.78 3.86
N SER A 26 -14.03 -21.43 5.13
CA SER A 26 -14.79 -22.04 6.23
C SER A 26 -16.17 -21.39 6.37
N PRO A 27 -17.22 -22.12 6.78
CA PRO A 27 -18.50 -21.53 7.17
C PRO A 27 -18.31 -20.81 8.50
N ILE A 28 -18.32 -19.48 8.48
CA ILE A 28 -18.08 -18.64 9.67
C ILE A 28 -19.36 -17.86 9.94
N LYS A 29 -19.81 -17.88 11.20
CA LYS A 29 -20.95 -17.07 11.65
C LYS A 29 -20.55 -15.59 11.71
N PRO A 30 -21.50 -14.65 11.50
CA PRO A 30 -21.30 -13.22 11.73
C PRO A 30 -20.57 -12.91 13.05
N PHE A 31 -19.74 -11.86 13.09
CA PHE A 31 -19.04 -11.44 14.33
C PHE A 31 -20.03 -11.10 15.43
N THR A 32 -21.22 -10.59 15.07
CA THR A 32 -22.33 -10.36 15.98
C THR A 32 -22.76 -11.61 16.73
N ASP A 33 -22.65 -12.79 16.12
CA ASP A 33 -23.03 -14.06 16.72
C ASP A 33 -21.92 -14.65 17.61
N LEU A 34 -20.71 -14.07 17.56
CA LEU A 34 -19.61 -14.43 18.47
C LEU A 34 -19.75 -13.73 19.82
N ILE A 35 -20.51 -12.63 19.87
CA ILE A 35 -20.73 -11.80 21.05
C ILE A 35 -22.06 -12.23 21.69
N GLU A 36 -22.03 -13.21 22.60
CA GLU A 36 -23.24 -13.67 23.32
C GLU A 36 -23.77 -12.62 24.31
N ASP A 37 -22.87 -11.77 24.81
CA ASP A 37 -23.16 -10.61 25.66
C ASP A 37 -22.41 -9.40 25.10
N SER A 38 -23.16 -8.34 24.74
CA SER A 38 -22.66 -7.10 24.13
C SER A 38 -21.68 -6.32 25.02
N ASN A 39 -21.56 -6.70 26.29
CA ASN A 39 -20.60 -6.15 27.24
C ASN A 39 -19.22 -6.84 27.20
N LEU A 40 -19.09 -8.01 26.56
CA LEU A 40 -17.82 -8.74 26.47
C LEU A 40 -16.93 -8.16 25.38
N ARG A 41 -15.99 -7.30 25.79
CA ARG A 41 -15.06 -6.62 24.89
C ARG A 41 -13.64 -6.69 25.41
N PHE A 42 -12.67 -6.61 24.51
CA PHE A 42 -11.28 -6.44 24.88
C PHE A 42 -11.03 -5.02 25.39
N GLN A 43 -10.34 -4.90 26.51
CA GLN A 43 -10.11 -3.62 27.19
C GLN A 43 -8.72 -3.03 26.91
N ASN A 44 -7.71 -3.89 26.73
CA ASN A 44 -6.30 -3.49 26.67
C ASN A 44 -5.65 -3.67 25.29
N LEU A 45 -6.44 -3.89 24.24
CA LEU A 45 -5.90 -4.02 22.89
C LEU A 45 -5.26 -2.70 22.43
N THR A 46 -3.97 -2.78 22.13
CA THR A 46 -3.22 -1.73 21.42
C THR A 46 -3.16 -2.00 19.93
N THR A 47 -3.28 -3.28 19.54
CA THR A 47 -3.16 -3.72 18.15
C THR A 47 -4.24 -4.72 17.80
N LEU A 48 -4.97 -4.44 16.72
CA LEU A 48 -5.94 -5.34 16.12
C LEU A 48 -5.64 -5.54 14.63
N SER A 49 -5.38 -6.79 14.24
CA SER A 49 -5.27 -7.19 12.84
C SER A 49 -6.22 -8.35 12.56
N ILE A 50 -7.23 -8.13 11.71
CA ILE A 50 -8.24 -9.16 11.38
C ILE A 50 -8.49 -9.18 9.87
N GLY A 51 -8.51 -10.39 9.31
CA GLY A 51 -8.98 -10.65 7.95
C GLY A 51 -8.21 -11.79 7.25
N PRO A 52 -8.44 -12.06 5.96
CA PRO A 52 -9.47 -11.46 5.13
C PRO A 52 -10.89 -11.87 5.54
N THR A 53 -11.82 -10.93 5.71
CA THR A 53 -13.23 -11.21 6.06
C THR A 53 -14.06 -11.55 4.82
N LYS A 54 -15.10 -12.40 4.97
CA LYS A 54 -16.07 -12.60 3.87
C LYS A 54 -16.90 -11.35 3.63
N GLN A 55 -17.47 -11.24 2.43
CA GLN A 55 -18.22 -10.07 1.96
C GLN A 55 -19.44 -9.71 2.81
N ASP A 56 -20.06 -10.67 3.50
CA ASP A 56 -21.24 -10.43 4.33
C ASP A 56 -20.89 -9.88 5.73
N PHE A 57 -19.61 -9.91 6.12
CA PHE A 57 -19.18 -9.32 7.37
C PHE A 57 -19.01 -7.82 7.21
N LYS A 58 -19.69 -7.06 8.06
CA LYS A 58 -19.46 -5.63 8.11
C LYS A 58 -18.22 -5.36 8.97
N MET A 59 -17.30 -4.56 8.46
CA MET A 59 -16.05 -4.22 9.18
C MET A 59 -16.33 -3.53 10.52
N ASP A 60 -17.44 -2.78 10.62
CA ASP A 60 -17.87 -2.14 11.86
C ASP A 60 -18.30 -3.14 12.95
N ASP A 61 -18.63 -4.38 12.59
CA ASP A 61 -18.89 -5.43 13.58
C ASP A 61 -17.61 -5.89 14.30
N ILE A 62 -16.45 -5.79 13.62
CA ILE A 62 -15.16 -6.17 14.20
C ILE A 62 -14.74 -5.17 15.27
N LEU A 63 -15.01 -3.89 15.02
CA LEU A 63 -14.69 -2.82 15.97
C LEU A 63 -15.54 -2.92 17.26
N LYS A 64 -16.72 -3.57 17.23
CA LYS A 64 -17.52 -3.86 18.43
C LYS A 64 -16.83 -4.80 19.42
N LEU A 65 -15.78 -5.51 19.00
CA LEU A 65 -14.97 -6.35 19.88
C LEU A 65 -14.15 -5.53 20.89
N ILE A 66 -14.03 -4.21 20.69
CA ILE A 66 -13.18 -3.33 21.48
C ILE A 66 -14.05 -2.42 22.36
N HIS A 67 -13.61 -2.18 23.59
CA HIS A 67 -14.25 -1.20 24.46
C HIS A 67 -14.15 0.21 23.84
N SER A 68 -15.29 0.87 23.66
CA SER A 68 -15.41 2.15 22.94
C SER A 68 -15.33 3.38 23.85
N GLU A 69 -15.04 3.19 25.14
CA GLU A 69 -15.01 4.27 26.14
C GLU A 69 -13.60 4.85 26.35
N VAL A 70 -13.50 5.86 27.22
CA VAL A 70 -12.36 6.76 27.49
C VAL A 70 -11.01 6.04 27.73
N GLU A 71 -11.02 4.76 28.08
CA GLU A 71 -9.82 3.94 28.33
C GLU A 71 -9.30 3.17 27.09
N ASN A 72 -9.82 3.42 25.90
CA ASN A 72 -9.38 2.70 24.70
C ASN A 72 -7.88 2.94 24.39
N LYS A 73 -7.12 1.84 24.27
CA LYS A 73 -5.66 1.85 24.01
C LYS A 73 -5.28 1.52 22.57
N LEU A 74 -6.24 1.39 21.66
CA LEU A 74 -6.00 0.98 20.28
C LEU A 74 -5.15 2.03 19.56
N GLU A 75 -3.95 1.64 19.17
CA GLU A 75 -3.03 2.46 18.41
C GLU A 75 -2.90 1.98 16.96
N ASN A 76 -3.08 0.67 16.72
CA ASN A 76 -2.82 0.03 15.44
C ASN A 76 -4.00 -0.83 15.00
N LEU A 77 -4.54 -0.55 13.83
CA LEU A 77 -5.68 -1.27 13.27
C LEU A 77 -5.40 -1.70 11.83
N LYS A 78 -5.55 -2.99 11.57
CA LYS A 78 -5.52 -3.60 10.24
C LYS A 78 -6.79 -4.41 10.00
N LEU A 79 -7.55 -4.03 8.99
CA LEU A 79 -8.78 -4.71 8.59
C LEU A 79 -8.67 -5.12 7.13
N GLU A 80 -8.64 -6.42 6.89
CA GLU A 80 -8.53 -6.97 5.54
C GLU A 80 -9.87 -7.58 5.13
N SER A 81 -10.42 -7.09 4.01
CA SER A 81 -11.57 -7.70 3.36
C SER A 81 -11.11 -8.68 2.28
N GLN A 82 -11.94 -9.66 1.93
CA GLN A 82 -11.70 -10.47 0.73
C GLN A 82 -11.80 -9.59 -0.52
N HIS A 83 -10.77 -9.65 -1.38
CA HIS A 83 -10.78 -8.99 -2.68
C HIS A 83 -12.05 -9.31 -3.48
N LYS A 84 -12.69 -8.28 -4.01
CA LYS A 84 -13.87 -8.41 -4.86
C LYS A 84 -13.62 -7.72 -6.20
N THR A 85 -13.65 -8.50 -7.27
CA THR A 85 -13.72 -7.94 -8.62
C THR A 85 -15.08 -7.27 -8.79
N PHE A 86 -15.10 -5.98 -9.13
CA PHE A 86 -16.32 -5.25 -9.40
C PHE A 86 -17.09 -5.89 -10.55
N LYS A 87 -18.30 -6.39 -10.28
CA LYS A 87 -19.27 -6.75 -11.30
C LYS A 87 -20.18 -5.55 -11.57
N LEU A 88 -20.82 -5.53 -12.74
CA LEU A 88 -21.80 -4.49 -13.08
C LEU A 88 -22.93 -4.39 -12.04
N CYS A 89 -23.37 -5.53 -11.49
CA CYS A 89 -24.35 -5.57 -10.40
C CYS A 89 -23.86 -4.89 -9.12
N ASP A 90 -22.55 -4.89 -8.88
CA ASP A 90 -21.97 -4.17 -7.74
C ASP A 90 -22.10 -2.66 -7.97
N LEU A 91 -21.73 -2.17 -9.16
CA LEU A 91 -21.91 -0.76 -9.54
C LEU A 91 -23.38 -0.30 -9.43
N LEU A 92 -24.33 -1.15 -9.81
CA LEU A 92 -25.78 -0.89 -9.67
C LEU A 92 -26.27 -0.97 -8.22
N SER A 93 -25.70 -1.85 -7.40
CA SER A 93 -25.99 -1.90 -5.96
C SER A 93 -25.34 -0.76 -5.16
N LEU A 94 -24.35 -0.10 -5.76
CA LEU A 94 -23.67 1.07 -5.22
C LEU A 94 -24.40 2.38 -5.58
N SER A 95 -25.37 2.36 -6.49
CA SER A 95 -26.34 3.46 -6.67
C SER A 95 -27.53 3.40 -5.72
N ASP A 96 -27.84 2.25 -5.11
CA ASP A 96 -29.01 2.05 -4.24
C ASP A 96 -28.66 1.52 -2.85
N VAL A 97 -28.92 2.33 -1.80
CA VAL A 97 -29.23 2.01 -0.37
C VAL A 97 -28.26 1.12 0.45
N LYS A 98 -27.51 0.17 -0.13
CA LYS A 98 -26.67 -0.82 0.59
C LYS A 98 -25.30 -0.30 1.05
N LEU A 99 -24.85 0.84 0.53
CA LEU A 99 -23.60 1.50 0.92
C LEU A 99 -23.59 2.15 2.30
N LYS A 100 -24.76 2.29 2.94
CA LYS A 100 -24.82 2.86 4.30
C LYS A 100 -23.86 2.12 5.26
N SER A 101 -23.63 0.82 5.04
CA SER A 101 -22.81 -0.02 5.93
C SER A 101 -21.30 0.28 5.96
N SER A 102 -20.66 0.58 4.83
CA SER A 102 -19.20 0.83 4.81
C SER A 102 -18.86 2.23 5.31
N ASP A 103 -19.75 3.20 5.15
CA ASP A 103 -19.54 4.57 5.64
C ASP A 103 -19.53 4.66 7.18
N TYR A 104 -20.14 3.69 7.88
CA TYR A 104 -20.12 3.64 9.36
C TYR A 104 -18.76 3.30 9.96
N ILE A 105 -17.83 2.75 9.17
CA ILE A 105 -16.51 2.40 9.70
C ILE A 105 -15.82 3.65 10.26
N PHE A 106 -15.88 4.77 9.54
CA PHE A 106 -15.25 6.03 9.95
C PHE A 106 -15.93 6.66 11.16
N ASP A 107 -17.24 6.49 11.31
CA ASP A 107 -17.97 6.93 12.52
C ASP A 107 -17.45 6.21 13.77
N GLN A 108 -17.18 4.91 13.65
CA GLN A 108 -16.62 4.13 14.75
C GLN A 108 -15.14 4.40 14.96
N LEU A 109 -14.37 4.58 13.90
CA LEU A 109 -12.94 4.90 14.01
C LEU A 109 -12.70 6.20 14.78
N ASN A 110 -13.63 7.15 14.68
CA ASN A 110 -13.55 8.40 15.42
C ASN A 110 -13.61 8.24 16.96
N THR A 111 -14.08 7.09 17.45
CA THR A 111 -14.03 6.77 18.89
C THR A 111 -12.61 6.42 19.37
N TYR A 112 -11.69 6.09 18.45
CA TYR A 112 -10.33 5.65 18.74
C TYR A 112 -9.32 6.80 18.58
N LYS A 113 -9.26 7.68 19.59
CA LYS A 113 -8.40 8.88 19.56
C LYS A 113 -6.89 8.60 19.58
N ASN A 114 -6.48 7.40 20.00
CA ASN A 114 -5.08 7.00 20.09
C ASN A 114 -4.56 6.33 18.81
N LEU A 115 -5.38 6.23 17.76
CA LEU A 115 -5.04 5.54 16.53
C LEU A 115 -3.88 6.25 15.81
N LYS A 116 -2.75 5.54 15.66
CA LYS A 116 -1.53 5.98 14.97
C LYS A 116 -1.36 5.28 13.62
N SER A 117 -1.88 4.06 13.50
CA SER A 117 -1.72 3.24 12.30
C SER A 117 -3.05 2.65 11.85
N LEU A 118 -3.40 2.88 10.58
CA LEU A 118 -4.60 2.36 9.95
C LEU A 118 -4.25 1.65 8.65
N SER A 119 -4.67 0.40 8.51
CA SER A 119 -4.60 -0.39 7.28
C SER A 119 -5.98 -0.91 6.93
N LEU A 120 -6.49 -0.52 5.77
CA LEU A 120 -7.75 -1.00 5.21
C LEU A 120 -7.45 -1.62 3.85
N SER A 121 -7.94 -2.84 3.62
CA SER A 121 -7.77 -3.50 2.32
C SER A 121 -9.07 -4.01 1.71
N SER A 122 -9.17 -3.89 0.38
CA SER A 122 -10.25 -4.44 -0.44
C SER A 122 -11.67 -4.00 -0.02
N ILE A 123 -11.81 -2.72 0.34
CA ILE A 123 -13.11 -2.10 0.68
C ILE A 123 -13.57 -1.12 -0.39
N ASN A 124 -14.89 -0.89 -0.44
CA ASN A 124 -15.50 0.06 -1.35
C ASN A 124 -16.11 1.23 -0.57
N LEU A 125 -15.81 2.45 -1.02
CA LEU A 125 -16.22 3.70 -0.40
C LEU A 125 -17.03 4.53 -1.39
N ASN A 126 -18.08 5.18 -0.89
CA ASN A 126 -18.84 6.17 -1.65
C ASN A 126 -18.54 7.56 -1.08
N GLN A 127 -17.74 8.33 -1.82
CA GLN A 127 -17.25 9.62 -1.34
C GLN A 127 -18.41 10.64 -1.18
N SER A 128 -19.44 10.57 -2.02
CA SER A 128 -20.59 11.47 -1.95
C SER A 128 -21.36 11.31 -0.63
N ASN A 129 -21.50 10.08 -0.12
CA ASN A 129 -22.12 9.83 1.19
C ASN A 129 -21.30 10.38 2.35
N LEU A 130 -19.96 10.36 2.24
CA LEU A 130 -19.08 10.91 3.27
C LEU A 130 -19.27 12.42 3.45
N LYS A 131 -19.68 13.14 2.39
CA LYS A 131 -19.91 14.59 2.42
C LYS A 131 -21.31 15.00 2.91
N HIS A 132 -22.34 14.18 2.67
CA HIS A 132 -23.76 14.56 2.91
C HIS A 132 -24.28 14.31 4.33
N ASN A 133 -23.54 13.63 5.21
CA ASN A 133 -23.98 13.38 6.59
C ASN A 133 -23.77 14.61 7.50
N ARG A 134 -24.81 14.95 8.26
CA ARG A 134 -25.19 16.29 8.77
C ARG A 134 -24.31 16.93 9.87
N ASP A 135 -23.12 16.42 10.16
CA ASP A 135 -22.18 17.16 11.01
C ASP A 135 -20.71 16.87 10.61
N PRO A 136 -20.12 17.66 9.69
CA PRO A 136 -18.75 17.44 9.24
C PRO A 136 -17.71 17.74 10.31
N LYS A 137 -18.07 18.44 11.39
CA LYS A 137 -17.14 18.75 12.48
C LYS A 137 -16.97 17.54 13.37
N GLY A 138 -15.85 16.85 13.24
CA GLY A 138 -15.43 15.83 14.19
C GLY A 138 -15.24 14.43 13.62
N ARG A 139 -15.81 14.08 12.46
CA ARG A 139 -15.91 12.68 12.00
C ARG A 139 -14.56 12.02 11.67
N PHE A 140 -13.59 12.84 11.28
CA PHE A 140 -12.30 12.39 10.78
C PHE A 140 -11.15 12.88 11.67
N ASP A 141 -11.43 13.35 12.90
CA ASP A 141 -10.43 13.94 13.79
C ASP A 141 -9.31 12.94 14.13
N PHE A 142 -9.62 11.64 14.14
CA PHE A 142 -8.62 10.60 14.35
C PHE A 142 -7.49 10.60 13.30
N PHE A 143 -7.73 11.14 12.09
CA PHE A 143 -6.68 11.26 11.06
C PHE A 143 -5.58 12.26 11.45
N GLN A 144 -5.85 13.23 12.31
CA GLN A 144 -4.86 14.21 12.76
C GLN A 144 -3.69 13.53 13.50
N GLY A 145 -3.94 12.44 14.24
CA GLY A 145 -2.94 11.68 14.97
C GLY A 145 -2.22 10.60 14.14
N LEU A 146 -2.69 10.34 12.92
CA LEU A 146 -2.28 9.17 12.13
C LEU A 146 -0.87 9.37 11.55
N GLN A 147 -0.01 8.38 11.74
CA GLN A 147 1.36 8.34 11.21
C GLN A 147 1.52 7.30 10.10
N TYR A 148 0.76 6.21 10.15
CA TYR A 148 0.70 5.18 9.12
C TYR A 148 -0.69 5.09 8.51
N LEU A 149 -0.74 5.17 7.17
CA LEU A 149 -1.96 4.94 6.41
C LEU A 149 -1.68 3.96 5.28
N GLU A 150 -2.40 2.85 5.30
CA GLU A 150 -2.49 1.92 4.18
C GLU A 150 -3.93 1.80 3.70
N LEU A 151 -4.12 2.13 2.43
CA LEU A 151 -5.35 1.97 1.69
C LEU A 151 -5.05 1.09 0.48
N SER A 152 -5.15 -0.21 0.66
CA SER A 152 -4.79 -1.21 -0.36
C SER A 152 -6.03 -1.69 -1.11
N ASP A 153 -6.04 -1.59 -2.44
CA ASP A 153 -7.13 -2.10 -3.27
C ASP A 153 -8.51 -1.49 -2.93
N ILE A 154 -8.55 -0.18 -2.69
CA ILE A 154 -9.79 0.53 -2.33
C ILE A 154 -10.55 0.94 -3.58
N GLY A 155 -11.82 0.58 -3.68
CA GLY A 155 -12.71 1.09 -4.70
C GLY A 155 -13.43 2.36 -4.26
N ILE A 156 -13.32 3.43 -5.03
CA ILE A 156 -13.93 4.73 -4.74
C ILE A 156 -14.96 5.02 -5.81
N ILE A 157 -16.19 5.22 -5.37
CA ILE A 157 -17.26 5.77 -6.19
C ILE A 157 -17.45 7.21 -5.78
N SER A 158 -17.16 8.10 -6.72
CA SER A 158 -17.35 9.53 -6.56
C SER A 158 -17.92 10.12 -7.83
N SER A 159 -18.87 11.04 -7.67
CA SER A 159 -19.29 11.96 -8.73
C SER A 159 -18.53 13.28 -8.68
N ASP A 160 -17.70 13.49 -7.67
CA ASP A 160 -16.99 14.74 -7.41
C ASP A 160 -15.57 14.67 -7.96
N SER A 161 -15.29 15.51 -8.97
CA SER A 161 -13.99 15.63 -9.61
C SER A 161 -13.09 16.69 -8.98
N SER A 162 -13.49 17.32 -7.88
CA SER A 162 -12.79 18.48 -7.29
C SER A 162 -11.92 18.15 -6.08
N GLU A 163 -12.18 17.04 -5.38
CA GLU A 163 -11.47 16.67 -4.15
C GLU A 163 -11.21 15.17 -4.10
N SER A 164 -9.99 14.75 -3.72
CA SER A 164 -9.71 13.33 -3.47
C SER A 164 -10.39 12.81 -2.19
N LEU A 165 -10.47 11.48 -2.04
CA LEU A 165 -10.90 10.86 -0.79
C LEU A 165 -10.05 11.34 0.40
N LEU A 166 -8.74 11.49 0.23
CA LEU A 166 -7.85 11.98 1.29
C LEU A 166 -8.13 13.44 1.64
N HIS A 167 -8.47 14.30 0.67
CA HIS A 167 -8.95 15.66 0.98
C HIS A 167 -10.18 15.61 1.88
N THR A 168 -11.10 14.67 1.63
CA THR A 168 -12.32 14.51 2.45
C THR A 168 -11.97 14.13 3.89
N PHE A 169 -10.98 13.26 4.09
CA PHE A 169 -10.52 12.85 5.42
C PHE A 169 -9.80 13.97 6.18
N TYR A 170 -8.96 14.77 5.50
CA TYR A 170 -8.12 15.76 6.14
C TYR A 170 -8.68 17.19 6.11
N LYS A 171 -9.84 17.43 5.49
CA LYS A 171 -10.44 18.77 5.31
C LYS A 171 -10.54 19.60 6.59
N ASN A 172 -10.75 18.93 7.73
CA ASN A 172 -10.90 19.56 9.05
C ASN A 172 -9.71 19.31 9.99
N CYS A 173 -8.66 18.65 9.51
CA CYS A 173 -7.45 18.42 10.30
C CYS A 173 -6.53 19.64 10.21
N ASP A 174 -6.09 20.16 11.35
CA ASP A 174 -5.15 21.30 11.37
C ASP A 174 -3.77 20.93 10.80
N LYS A 175 -3.39 19.65 10.91
CA LYS A 175 -2.11 19.13 10.43
C LYS A 175 -2.24 17.66 10.01
N CYS A 176 -1.53 17.27 8.97
CA CYS A 176 -1.32 15.88 8.59
C CYS A 176 0.02 15.37 9.15
N ASN A 177 0.01 14.26 9.88
CA ASN A 177 1.21 13.67 10.51
C ASN A 177 1.69 12.37 9.86
N LEU A 178 1.21 12.07 8.65
CA LEU A 178 1.57 10.87 7.91
C LEU A 178 3.07 10.81 7.62
N LYS A 179 3.69 9.68 7.98
CA LYS A 179 5.09 9.35 7.73
C LYS A 179 5.23 8.12 6.85
N TYR A 180 4.26 7.22 6.89
CA TYR A 180 4.29 5.94 6.19
C TYR A 180 2.98 5.80 5.42
N VAL A 181 3.06 5.76 4.09
CA VAL A 181 1.88 5.87 3.24
C VAL A 181 1.91 4.79 2.17
N ARG A 182 0.85 3.98 2.12
CA ARG A 182 0.60 3.01 1.06
C ARG A 182 -0.77 3.24 0.45
N LEU A 183 -0.82 3.53 -0.85
CA LEU A 183 -2.05 3.86 -1.56
C LEU A 183 -2.19 3.02 -2.83
N ASP A 184 -3.32 2.32 -2.93
CA ASP A 184 -3.80 1.63 -4.11
C ASP A 184 -5.30 1.86 -4.23
N LEU A 185 -5.67 2.94 -4.93
CA LEU A 185 -7.04 3.45 -5.01
C LEU A 185 -7.55 3.34 -6.46
N ARG A 186 -8.74 2.76 -6.63
CA ARG A 186 -9.50 2.76 -7.89
C ARG A 186 -10.55 3.86 -7.83
N SER A 187 -10.42 4.89 -8.64
CA SER A 187 -11.40 5.99 -8.72
C SER A 187 -12.15 5.96 -10.05
N THR A 188 -13.43 6.37 -10.03
CA THR A 188 -14.23 6.59 -11.25
C THR A 188 -13.99 7.96 -11.89
N VAL A 189 -13.26 8.84 -11.20
CA VAL A 189 -12.90 10.21 -11.63
C VAL A 189 -11.39 10.42 -11.50
N ASP A 190 -10.89 11.53 -12.02
CA ASP A 190 -9.47 11.89 -11.97
C ASP A 190 -8.84 11.66 -10.59
N ASP A 191 -7.63 11.08 -10.61
CA ASP A 191 -6.87 10.78 -9.40
C ASP A 191 -6.20 12.06 -8.85
N LEU A 192 -6.72 12.56 -7.73
CA LEU A 192 -6.29 13.79 -7.07
C LEU A 192 -5.40 13.54 -5.84
N ILE A 193 -4.75 12.37 -5.75
CA ILE A 193 -3.77 12.09 -4.70
C ILE A 193 -2.53 13.00 -4.81
N PRO A 194 -1.97 13.31 -6.00
CA PRO A 194 -0.85 14.24 -6.10
C PRO A 194 -1.15 15.61 -5.49
N GLU A 195 -2.34 16.16 -5.76
CA GLU A 195 -2.84 17.42 -5.21
C GLU A 195 -2.95 17.36 -3.69
N PHE A 196 -3.43 16.25 -3.12
CA PHE A 196 -3.48 16.07 -1.67
C PHE A 196 -2.10 16.16 -1.02
N PHE A 197 -1.09 15.55 -1.64
CA PHE A 197 0.29 15.64 -1.16
C PHE A 197 0.83 17.06 -1.24
N ASP A 198 0.43 17.83 -2.25
CA ASP A 198 0.87 19.22 -2.36
C ASP A 198 0.22 20.12 -1.29
N ASP A 199 -1.08 19.94 -1.08
CA ASP A 199 -1.90 20.77 -0.20
C ASP A 199 -1.69 20.47 1.30
N TYR A 200 -1.60 19.19 1.70
CA TYR A 200 -1.68 18.78 3.12
C TYR A 200 -0.40 18.18 3.71
N ILE A 201 0.51 17.66 2.88
CA ILE A 201 1.72 16.98 3.36
C ILE A 201 2.90 17.95 3.32
N GLU A 202 3.55 18.18 4.46
CA GLU A 202 4.76 19.01 4.51
C GLU A 202 5.91 18.37 3.71
N SER A 203 6.80 19.20 3.17
CA SER A 203 7.98 18.71 2.44
C SER A 203 8.92 17.94 3.36
N ASN A 204 9.35 16.76 2.91
CA ASN A 204 10.22 15.84 3.65
C ASN A 204 9.62 15.35 4.99
N GLN A 205 8.31 15.16 5.04
CA GLN A 205 7.60 14.55 6.16
C GLN A 205 7.52 13.02 6.03
N VAL A 206 7.31 12.51 4.81
CA VAL A 206 7.07 11.09 4.53
C VAL A 206 8.40 10.34 4.45
N LYS A 207 8.48 9.23 5.18
CA LYS A 207 9.63 8.33 5.25
C LYS A 207 9.48 7.14 4.32
N GLU A 208 8.30 6.54 4.25
CA GLU A 208 8.07 5.41 3.35
C GLU A 208 6.81 5.65 2.52
N LEU A 209 6.94 5.45 1.20
CA LEU A 209 5.89 5.74 0.23
C LEU A 209 5.74 4.56 -0.74
N ASP A 210 4.56 3.91 -0.74
CA ASP A 210 4.18 2.86 -1.70
C ASP A 210 2.94 3.32 -2.47
N LEU A 211 3.12 3.65 -3.74
CA LEU A 211 2.07 4.19 -4.60
C LEU A 211 1.78 3.24 -5.75
N THR A 212 0.51 2.85 -5.87
CA THR A 212 -0.03 2.23 -7.09
C THR A 212 -0.81 3.28 -7.86
N ILE A 213 -0.21 3.81 -8.92
CA ILE A 213 -0.83 4.78 -9.82
C ILE A 213 -1.80 4.02 -10.73
N ARG A 214 -3.10 4.21 -10.49
CA ARG A 214 -4.14 3.61 -11.32
C ARG A 214 -4.66 4.60 -12.34
N TYR A 215 -4.73 4.16 -13.57
CA TYR A 215 -5.27 4.90 -14.68
C TYR A 215 -6.46 4.17 -15.28
N ASN A 216 -7.48 4.92 -15.67
CA ASN A 216 -8.56 4.38 -16.49
C ASN A 216 -8.87 5.36 -17.63
N SER A 217 -9.58 4.88 -18.65
CA SER A 217 -9.95 5.70 -19.80
C SER A 217 -10.99 6.78 -19.51
N MET A 218 -11.54 6.85 -18.29
CA MET A 218 -12.49 7.89 -17.88
C MET A 218 -11.78 9.13 -17.32
N TYR A 219 -10.47 9.05 -17.07
CA TYR A 219 -9.70 10.20 -16.60
C TYR A 219 -9.54 11.24 -17.71
N ASN A 220 -9.67 12.52 -17.35
CA ASN A 220 -9.50 13.64 -18.26
C ASN A 220 -8.01 13.96 -18.51
N ILE A 221 -7.14 13.55 -17.58
CA ILE A 221 -5.69 13.74 -17.71
C ILE A 221 -5.03 12.49 -18.29
N PRO A 222 -4.12 12.61 -19.27
CA PRO A 222 -3.35 11.48 -19.77
C PRO A 222 -2.46 10.84 -18.69
N LEU A 223 -2.23 9.53 -18.79
CA LEU A 223 -1.40 8.77 -17.84
C LEU A 223 -0.02 9.42 -17.60
N ASN A 224 0.68 9.85 -18.65
CA ASN A 224 2.00 10.47 -18.49
C ASN A 224 1.94 11.75 -17.65
N HIS A 225 0.93 12.60 -17.86
CA HIS A 225 0.75 13.80 -17.06
C HIS A 225 0.38 13.48 -15.60
N LEU A 226 -0.38 12.40 -15.36
CA LEU A 226 -0.66 11.93 -14.00
C LEU A 226 0.62 11.46 -13.31
N ILE A 227 1.47 10.70 -14.01
CA ILE A 227 2.77 10.25 -13.49
C ILE A 227 3.66 11.46 -13.15
N ASP A 228 3.73 12.47 -14.04
CA ASP A 228 4.49 13.69 -13.80
C ASP A 228 4.03 14.42 -12.53
N LYS A 229 2.71 14.50 -12.29
CA LYS A 229 2.15 15.08 -11.06
C LYS A 229 2.58 14.28 -9.83
N TYR A 230 2.46 12.95 -9.86
CA TYR A 230 2.92 12.08 -8.77
C TYR A 230 4.40 12.26 -8.46
N LEU A 231 5.25 12.29 -9.49
CA LEU A 231 6.69 12.51 -9.33
C LEU A 231 6.98 13.86 -8.65
N LYS A 232 6.38 14.96 -9.13
CA LYS A 232 6.70 16.31 -8.65
C LYS A 232 6.07 16.61 -7.29
N MET A 233 4.78 16.32 -7.14
CA MET A 233 3.97 16.77 -6.01
C MET A 233 4.04 15.80 -4.82
N ALA A 234 4.13 14.49 -5.07
CA ALA A 234 4.16 13.49 -4.01
C ALA A 234 5.57 12.97 -3.70
N ILE A 235 6.38 12.65 -4.72
CA ILE A 235 7.65 11.93 -4.51
C ILE A 235 8.84 12.87 -4.30
N VAL A 236 9.13 13.76 -5.24
CA VAL A 236 10.28 14.68 -5.20
C VAL A 236 10.19 15.64 -4.01
N LYS A 237 8.96 16.01 -3.61
CA LYS A 237 8.67 16.79 -2.39
C LYS A 237 9.23 16.14 -1.11
N GLN A 238 9.46 14.83 -1.11
CA GLN A 238 9.88 14.03 0.05
C GLN A 238 11.34 13.54 -0.03
N LYS A 239 12.11 14.00 -1.02
CA LYS A 239 13.43 13.43 -1.36
C LYS A 239 14.46 13.38 -0.22
N LYS A 240 14.38 14.25 0.79
CA LYS A 240 15.34 14.27 1.93
C LYS A 240 14.95 13.37 3.09
N SER A 241 13.69 12.94 3.18
CA SER A 241 13.18 12.08 4.26
C SER A 241 12.92 10.66 3.83
N LEU A 242 12.73 10.42 2.52
CA LEU A 242 12.30 9.15 2.00
C LEU A 242 13.37 8.07 2.16
N GLU A 243 13.02 7.02 2.90
CA GLU A 243 13.81 5.82 3.20
C GLU A 243 13.39 4.66 2.27
N LYS A 244 12.09 4.55 1.95
CA LYS A 244 11.57 3.56 0.98
C LYS A 244 10.62 4.20 -0.03
N LEU A 245 10.79 3.83 -1.30
CA LEU A 245 9.91 4.24 -2.40
C LEU A 245 9.47 3.02 -3.22
N SER A 246 8.16 2.84 -3.37
CA SER A 246 7.55 1.86 -4.27
C SER A 246 6.59 2.57 -5.23
N ILE A 247 6.76 2.33 -6.52
CA ILE A 247 5.90 2.86 -7.59
C ILE A 247 5.48 1.71 -8.50
N GLU A 248 4.18 1.49 -8.58
CA GLU A 248 3.52 0.53 -9.47
C GLU A 248 2.50 1.28 -10.33
N ILE A 249 2.35 0.90 -11.60
CA ILE A 249 1.45 1.58 -12.53
C ILE A 249 0.53 0.56 -13.17
N LYS A 250 -0.78 0.81 -13.03
CA LYS A 250 -1.84 -0.05 -13.55
C LYS A 250 -2.80 0.75 -14.40
N SER A 251 -3.16 0.19 -15.55
CA SER A 251 -4.11 0.74 -16.50
C SER A 251 -5.30 -0.19 -16.59
N GLU A 252 -6.46 0.29 -16.16
CA GLU A 252 -7.71 -0.45 -16.17
C GLU A 252 -8.41 -0.22 -17.52
N ARG A 253 -8.46 -1.28 -18.33
CA ARG A 253 -9.15 -1.30 -19.62
C ARG A 253 -10.11 -2.47 -19.64
N ASN A 254 -11.39 -2.22 -19.91
CA ASN A 254 -12.43 -3.25 -20.00
C ASN A 254 -12.48 -4.20 -18.77
N LEU A 255 -12.35 -3.66 -17.55
CA LEU A 255 -12.28 -4.43 -16.29
C LEU A 255 -11.04 -5.33 -16.15
N ILE A 256 -10.05 -5.19 -17.03
CA ILE A 256 -8.75 -5.85 -16.93
C ILE A 256 -7.73 -4.81 -16.45
N SER A 257 -6.97 -5.18 -15.42
CA SER A 257 -5.83 -4.38 -14.95
C SER A 257 -4.60 -4.79 -15.73
N LEU A 258 -4.08 -3.88 -16.55
CA LEU A 258 -2.83 -4.05 -17.30
C LEU A 258 -1.70 -3.34 -16.57
N GLU A 259 -0.52 -3.96 -16.57
CA GLU A 259 0.72 -3.38 -16.07
C GLU A 259 1.27 -2.36 -17.08
N GLU A 260 1.56 -1.14 -16.62
CA GLU A 260 2.19 -0.08 -17.41
C GLU A 260 3.56 0.26 -16.79
N GLN A 261 4.39 1.05 -17.47
CA GLN A 261 5.75 1.36 -16.99
C GLN A 261 6.04 2.84 -16.99
N LEU A 262 6.97 3.25 -16.13
CA LEU A 262 7.62 4.55 -16.22
C LEU A 262 8.33 4.65 -17.58
N GLN A 263 8.06 5.75 -18.27
CA GLN A 263 8.78 6.11 -19.48
C GLN A 263 10.19 6.60 -19.13
N LYS A 264 11.05 6.66 -20.14
CA LYS A 264 12.44 7.08 -20.00
C LYS A 264 12.56 8.46 -19.34
N GLU A 265 11.70 9.39 -19.73
CA GLU A 265 11.67 10.76 -19.23
C GLU A 265 11.27 10.81 -17.75
N HIS A 266 10.28 9.99 -17.36
CA HIS A 266 9.85 9.88 -15.96
C HIS A 266 10.97 9.32 -15.07
N LEU A 267 11.70 8.31 -15.55
CA LEU A 267 12.84 7.76 -14.82
C LEU A 267 13.98 8.80 -14.70
N PHE A 268 14.26 9.54 -15.77
CA PHE A 268 15.25 10.61 -15.75
C PHE A 268 14.89 11.69 -14.73
N GLU A 269 13.63 12.13 -14.68
CA GLU A 269 13.16 13.13 -13.71
C GLU A 269 13.33 12.63 -12.27
N LEU A 270 12.93 11.38 -12.00
CA LEU A 270 13.12 10.75 -10.69
C LEU A 270 14.60 10.73 -10.31
N LEU A 271 15.46 10.20 -11.19
CA LEU A 271 16.89 10.04 -10.92
C LEU A 271 17.71 11.32 -11.02
N SER A 272 17.13 12.43 -11.49
CA SER A 272 17.77 13.75 -11.49
C SER A 272 17.74 14.41 -10.10
N ASN A 273 16.99 13.83 -9.16
CA ASN A 273 16.89 14.30 -7.79
C ASN A 273 17.71 13.42 -6.85
N THR A 274 18.47 14.04 -5.95
CA THR A 274 19.21 13.32 -4.90
C THR A 274 18.28 12.91 -3.76
N PHE A 275 18.25 11.61 -3.46
CA PHE A 275 17.54 11.00 -2.35
C PHE A 275 18.53 10.55 -1.28
N GLU A 276 18.74 11.38 -0.27
CA GLU A 276 19.83 11.23 0.72
C GLU A 276 19.65 10.04 1.67
N LYS A 277 18.42 9.57 1.88
CA LYS A 277 18.10 8.52 2.86
C LYS A 277 17.50 7.26 2.25
N LEU A 278 17.28 7.28 0.93
CA LEU A 278 16.51 6.24 0.27
C LEU A 278 17.39 5.00 0.13
N ASP A 279 17.06 3.96 0.91
CA ASP A 279 17.79 2.71 0.92
C ASP A 279 17.04 1.57 0.22
N SER A 280 15.77 1.80 -0.14
CA SER A 280 14.97 0.85 -0.89
C SER A 280 14.15 1.52 -1.99
N LEU A 281 14.33 1.02 -3.22
CA LEU A 281 13.61 1.50 -4.40
C LEU A 281 12.95 0.33 -5.13
N ARG A 282 11.62 0.40 -5.28
CA ARG A 282 10.80 -0.50 -6.09
C ARG A 282 10.11 0.31 -7.19
N ILE A 283 10.39 0.03 -8.45
CA ILE A 283 9.82 0.81 -9.58
C ILE A 283 9.42 -0.09 -10.74
N GLN A 284 8.31 0.25 -11.37
CA GLN A 284 7.84 -0.40 -12.59
C GLN A 284 8.42 0.29 -13.82
N VAL A 285 9.51 -0.24 -14.37
CA VAL A 285 10.25 0.38 -15.48
C VAL A 285 10.95 -0.68 -16.33
N HIS A 286 11.21 -0.35 -17.59
CA HIS A 286 12.03 -1.22 -18.45
C HIS A 286 13.51 -1.17 -18.03
N PHE A 287 14.15 -2.34 -17.92
CA PHE A 287 15.52 -2.48 -17.43
C PHE A 287 16.55 -1.67 -18.24
N ASP A 288 16.36 -1.57 -19.57
CA ASP A 288 17.28 -0.81 -20.43
C ASP A 288 17.33 0.69 -20.06
N TYR A 289 16.24 1.26 -19.55
CA TYR A 289 16.23 2.65 -19.09
C TYR A 289 17.03 2.80 -17.79
N VAL A 290 16.99 1.79 -16.92
CA VAL A 290 17.82 1.75 -15.71
C VAL A 290 19.30 1.67 -16.07
N LEU A 291 19.67 0.82 -17.03
CA LEU A 291 21.05 0.74 -17.51
C LEU A 291 21.53 2.06 -18.12
N LEU A 292 20.68 2.73 -18.90
CA LEU A 292 21.00 4.02 -19.50
C LEU A 292 21.31 5.08 -18.44
N TYR A 293 20.58 5.07 -17.33
CA TYR A 293 20.73 6.04 -16.24
C TYR A 293 21.46 5.47 -15.02
N LYS A 294 22.23 4.38 -15.17
CA LYS A 294 22.90 3.69 -14.05
C LYS A 294 23.75 4.63 -13.19
N ASN A 295 24.49 5.53 -13.83
CA ASN A 295 25.37 6.46 -13.11
C ASN A 295 24.55 7.44 -12.27
N LEU A 296 23.42 7.94 -12.80
CA LEU A 296 22.52 8.81 -12.05
C LEU A 296 21.88 8.06 -10.88
N LEU A 297 21.46 6.80 -11.07
CA LEU A 297 20.89 5.97 -10.01
C LEU A 297 21.82 5.90 -8.79
N PHE A 298 23.07 5.49 -8.99
CA PHE A 298 24.01 5.29 -7.89
C PHE A 298 24.60 6.61 -7.34
N GLN A 299 24.65 7.67 -8.16
CA GLN A 299 25.09 9.00 -7.68
C GLN A 299 24.02 9.68 -6.83
N ASN A 300 22.75 9.58 -7.23
CA ASN A 300 21.65 10.30 -6.59
C ASN A 300 20.90 9.47 -5.54
N ILE A 301 21.15 8.16 -5.46
CA ILE A 301 20.61 7.28 -4.42
C ILE A 301 21.77 6.48 -3.78
N PRO A 302 22.72 7.16 -3.11
CA PRO A 302 23.98 6.57 -2.68
C PRO A 302 23.82 5.46 -1.63
N ASP A 303 22.73 5.48 -0.87
CA ASP A 303 22.46 4.53 0.21
C ASP A 303 21.58 3.35 -0.22
N LEU A 304 21.33 3.17 -1.53
CA LEU A 304 20.46 2.11 -2.05
C LEU A 304 20.98 0.71 -1.68
N LYS A 305 20.23 0.00 -0.84
CA LYS A 305 20.49 -1.39 -0.41
C LYS A 305 19.60 -2.39 -1.13
N ASN A 306 18.35 -2.04 -1.38
CA ASN A 306 17.35 -2.93 -1.98
C ASN A 306 16.79 -2.29 -3.25
N PHE A 307 16.96 -2.96 -4.39
CA PHE A 307 16.44 -2.47 -5.66
C PHE A 307 15.54 -3.49 -6.31
N TRP A 308 14.30 -3.10 -6.64
CA TRP A 308 13.34 -3.97 -7.29
C TRP A 308 12.76 -3.31 -8.54
N ILE A 309 13.01 -3.93 -9.69
CA ILE A 309 12.35 -3.58 -10.95
C ILE A 309 11.18 -4.53 -11.12
N VAL A 310 9.95 -4.01 -11.04
CA VAL A 310 8.71 -4.81 -11.09
C VAL A 310 8.08 -4.79 -12.47
N GLY A 311 7.24 -5.79 -12.72
CA GLY A 311 6.40 -5.91 -13.90
C GLY A 311 6.87 -6.99 -14.86
N SER A 312 5.90 -7.70 -15.43
CA SER A 312 6.10 -8.78 -16.39
C SER A 312 6.85 -8.35 -17.66
N SER A 313 6.82 -7.05 -17.99
CA SER A 313 7.52 -6.42 -19.10
C SER A 313 8.82 -5.71 -18.70
N ALA A 314 9.30 -5.90 -17.47
CA ALA A 314 10.52 -5.24 -16.97
C ALA A 314 11.77 -5.57 -17.81
N VAL A 315 11.78 -6.73 -18.46
CA VAL A 315 12.84 -7.19 -19.35
C VAL A 315 12.21 -7.64 -20.68
N PRO A 316 12.94 -7.50 -21.80
CA PRO A 316 12.47 -8.04 -23.07
C PRO A 316 12.13 -9.52 -22.93
N MET A 317 10.94 -9.92 -23.39
CA MET A 317 10.60 -11.34 -23.47
C MET A 317 11.60 -12.03 -24.40
N HIS A 318 12.45 -12.89 -23.83
CA HIS A 318 13.27 -13.79 -24.61
C HIS A 318 12.34 -14.79 -25.30
N PHE A 319 12.14 -14.64 -26.62
CA PHE A 319 11.29 -15.51 -27.46
C PHE A 319 11.80 -16.96 -27.61
N GLY A 320 12.69 -17.42 -26.72
CA GLY A 320 13.01 -18.83 -26.54
C GLY A 320 13.67 -19.51 -27.74
N LEU A 321 15.00 -19.55 -27.75
CA LEU A 321 15.64 -20.84 -27.99
C LEU A 321 15.48 -21.61 -26.67
N GLY A 322 14.42 -22.42 -26.58
CA GLY A 322 14.01 -23.06 -25.34
C GLY A 322 15.07 -24.03 -24.80
N ASN A 323 15.34 -23.98 -23.50
CA ASN A 323 15.89 -25.13 -22.80
C ASN A 323 14.81 -26.23 -22.73
N MET A 324 15.25 -27.47 -22.87
CA MET A 324 14.42 -28.67 -22.91
C MET A 324 13.65 -28.95 -21.59
N TYR A 325 13.95 -28.22 -20.50
CA TYR A 325 13.35 -28.37 -19.18
C TYR A 325 13.09 -27.00 -18.52
N PRO A 326 11.87 -26.44 -18.60
CA PRO A 326 11.55 -25.18 -17.95
C PRO A 326 11.51 -25.34 -16.42
N GLY A 327 12.48 -24.75 -15.72
CA GLY A 327 12.52 -24.67 -14.25
C GLY A 327 12.73 -23.24 -13.74
N ILE A 328 12.55 -23.01 -12.43
CA ILE A 328 12.76 -21.70 -11.77
C ILE A 328 14.21 -21.21 -11.97
N PHE A 329 15.19 -22.12 -11.88
CA PHE A 329 16.61 -21.80 -12.10
C PHE A 329 16.90 -21.30 -13.52
N ASP A 330 16.17 -21.75 -14.53
CA ASP A 330 16.33 -21.29 -15.92
C ASP A 330 15.94 -19.82 -16.07
N ARG A 331 14.94 -19.33 -15.33
CA ARG A 331 14.56 -17.91 -15.35
C ARG A 331 15.69 -17.04 -14.79
N TRP A 332 16.29 -17.44 -13.68
CA TRP A 332 17.43 -16.74 -13.08
C TRP A 332 18.64 -16.70 -14.00
N TRP A 333 19.06 -17.85 -14.55
CA TRP A 333 20.23 -17.91 -15.44
C TRP A 333 20.05 -17.08 -16.71
N ARG A 334 18.81 -16.98 -17.22
CA ARG A 334 18.51 -16.12 -18.37
C ARG A 334 18.70 -14.64 -18.09
N ILE A 335 18.54 -14.19 -16.85
CA ILE A 335 18.57 -12.76 -16.54
C ILE A 335 19.69 -12.34 -15.59
N ILE A 336 20.49 -13.28 -15.07
CA ILE A 336 21.60 -12.98 -14.14
C ILE A 336 22.67 -12.03 -14.74
N TYR A 337 22.77 -11.95 -16.07
CA TYR A 337 23.65 -11.00 -16.73
C TYR A 337 23.19 -9.55 -16.54
N LEU A 338 21.89 -9.30 -16.31
CA LEU A 338 21.33 -7.97 -16.12
C LEU A 338 21.84 -7.28 -14.85
N PRO A 339 21.72 -7.87 -13.63
CA PRO A 339 22.29 -7.27 -12.43
C PRO A 339 23.82 -7.13 -12.53
N LYS A 340 24.52 -8.06 -13.21
CA LYS A 340 25.97 -7.92 -13.48
C LYS A 340 26.26 -6.68 -14.33
N LYS A 341 25.51 -6.45 -15.41
CA LYS A 341 25.65 -5.25 -16.26
C LYS A 341 25.32 -3.95 -15.51
N LEU A 342 24.34 -3.99 -14.60
CA LEU A 342 23.97 -2.84 -13.79
C LEU A 342 25.13 -2.40 -12.88
N LEU A 343 25.83 -3.36 -12.28
CA LEU A 343 26.96 -3.12 -11.38
C LEU A 343 28.30 -2.88 -12.08
N GLU A 344 28.41 -3.15 -13.39
CA GLU A 344 29.66 -2.97 -14.12
C GLU A 344 30.22 -1.54 -13.98
N GLY A 345 31.41 -1.42 -13.39
CA GLY A 345 32.10 -0.15 -13.13
C GLY A 345 31.60 0.60 -11.89
N ILE A 346 30.66 0.02 -11.13
CA ILE A 346 30.28 0.48 -9.80
C ILE A 346 31.19 -0.23 -8.81
N SER A 347 31.67 0.49 -7.79
CA SER A 347 32.50 -0.10 -6.74
C SER A 347 32.10 0.48 -5.40
N HIS A 348 32.15 -0.34 -4.35
CA HIS A 348 31.87 0.06 -2.96
C HIS A 348 30.45 0.62 -2.70
N HIS A 349 29.45 0.24 -3.49
CA HIS A 349 28.06 0.64 -3.26
C HIS A 349 27.39 -0.27 -2.21
N PRO A 350 26.54 0.23 -1.29
CA PRO A 350 25.87 -0.58 -0.26
C PRO A 350 24.76 -1.53 -0.78
N LEU A 351 24.64 -1.72 -2.10
CA LEU A 351 23.56 -2.50 -2.71
C LEU A 351 23.68 -3.97 -2.29
N ARG A 352 22.64 -4.54 -1.68
CA ARG A 352 22.62 -5.91 -1.16
C ARG A 352 21.76 -6.84 -2.00
N TYR A 353 20.63 -6.33 -2.49
CA TYR A 353 19.65 -7.14 -3.18
C TYR A 353 19.12 -6.43 -4.42
N ILE A 354 19.05 -7.17 -5.53
CA ILE A 354 18.41 -6.75 -6.77
C ILE A 354 17.33 -7.77 -7.10
N LYS A 355 16.09 -7.33 -7.25
CA LYS A 355 14.99 -8.15 -7.77
C LYS A 355 14.56 -7.61 -9.12
N ILE A 356 14.44 -8.49 -10.11
CA ILE A 356 13.93 -8.18 -11.44
C ILE A 356 12.73 -9.11 -11.65
N ASP A 357 11.54 -8.53 -11.68
CA ASP A 357 10.27 -9.26 -11.69
C ASP A 357 10.20 -10.27 -10.51
N GLU A 358 10.08 -11.57 -10.79
CA GLU A 358 10.07 -12.64 -9.78
C GLU A 358 11.47 -13.04 -9.30
N CYS A 359 12.53 -12.57 -9.94
CA CYS A 359 13.88 -13.10 -9.77
C CYS A 359 14.72 -12.25 -8.80
N LEU A 360 15.00 -12.78 -7.61
CA LEU A 360 15.80 -12.10 -6.59
C LEU A 360 17.27 -12.55 -6.60
N PHE A 361 18.17 -11.59 -6.49
CA PHE A 361 19.61 -11.79 -6.45
C PHE A 361 20.24 -11.04 -5.27
N ALA A 362 21.16 -11.70 -4.58
CA ALA A 362 22.06 -11.07 -3.62
C ALA A 362 23.34 -10.59 -4.32
N VAL A 363 23.82 -9.42 -3.91
CA VAL A 363 25.08 -8.82 -4.34
C VAL A 363 26.11 -8.99 -3.23
N GLU A 364 27.19 -9.72 -3.49
CA GLU A 364 28.30 -9.88 -2.56
C GLU A 364 29.49 -9.05 -3.04
N HIS A 365 29.87 -8.06 -2.24
CA HIS A 365 31.00 -7.15 -2.48
C HIS A 365 32.34 -7.70 -1.99
N ALA A 366 32.50 -9.04 -1.94
CA ALA A 366 33.82 -9.63 -1.73
C ALA A 366 34.76 -9.22 -2.90
N ASN A 367 36.05 -9.59 -2.87
CA ASN A 367 37.12 -9.19 -3.81
C ASN A 367 36.75 -9.14 -5.32
N SER A 368 35.66 -9.78 -5.73
CA SER A 368 34.89 -9.53 -6.96
C SER A 368 33.40 -9.44 -6.64
N GLU A 369 32.67 -8.52 -7.26
CA GLU A 369 31.20 -8.47 -7.15
C GLU A 369 30.60 -9.78 -7.67
N THR A 370 30.01 -10.57 -6.77
CA THR A 370 29.30 -11.80 -7.15
C THR A 370 27.80 -11.62 -7.02
N ILE A 371 27.07 -12.13 -8.02
CA ILE A 371 25.60 -12.13 -8.06
C ILE A 371 25.14 -13.56 -7.79
N GLN A 372 24.35 -13.76 -6.74
CA GLN A 372 23.81 -15.06 -6.36
C GLN A 372 22.28 -15.05 -6.34
N PRO A 373 21.59 -15.96 -7.04
CA PRO A 373 20.13 -16.09 -6.93
C PRO A 373 19.66 -16.47 -5.51
N LYS A 374 18.45 -16.03 -5.12
CA LYS A 374 17.81 -16.36 -3.84
C LYS A 374 16.31 -16.65 -4.07
N ASP A 375 15.79 -17.74 -3.50
CA ASP A 375 14.37 -18.17 -3.54
C ASP A 375 13.66 -18.14 -2.16
N SER A 376 14.41 -18.16 -1.07
CA SER A 376 13.87 -18.42 0.27
C SER A 376 13.49 -17.16 1.06
N ILE A 377 13.80 -15.97 0.54
CA ILE A 377 13.67 -14.70 1.28
C ILE A 377 12.72 -13.69 0.61
N ASP A 378 11.88 -14.12 -0.34
CA ASP A 378 11.00 -13.19 -1.08
C ASP A 378 10.06 -12.38 -0.17
N LYS A 379 9.40 -13.03 0.79
CA LYS A 379 8.51 -12.33 1.74
C LYS A 379 9.26 -11.31 2.60
N LEU A 380 10.47 -11.66 3.02
CA LEU A 380 11.33 -10.75 3.78
C LEU A 380 11.73 -9.56 2.90
N PHE A 381 12.15 -9.82 1.66
CA PHE A 381 12.50 -8.78 0.70
C PHE A 381 11.31 -7.85 0.38
N GLU A 382 10.10 -8.39 0.28
CA GLU A 382 8.88 -7.58 0.14
C GLU A 382 8.69 -6.64 1.33
N SER A 383 8.90 -7.09 2.57
CA SER A 383 8.82 -6.21 3.76
C SER A 383 9.91 -5.13 3.81
N MET A 384 11.05 -5.37 3.16
CA MET A 384 12.15 -4.40 3.03
C MET A 384 11.87 -3.36 1.95
N THR A 385 11.06 -3.71 0.94
CA THR A 385 10.84 -2.89 -0.25
C THR A 385 9.48 -2.21 -0.34
N ARG A 386 8.49 -2.73 0.40
CA ARG A 386 7.15 -2.18 0.46
C ARG A 386 6.87 -1.60 1.84
N VAL A 387 5.95 -0.63 1.86
CA VAL A 387 5.34 -0.17 3.09
C VAL A 387 4.44 -1.30 3.62
N SER A 388 4.70 -1.73 4.85
CA SER A 388 3.97 -2.83 5.49
C SER A 388 3.64 -2.49 6.93
N PHE A 389 2.42 -2.84 7.32
CA PHE A 389 1.91 -2.65 8.67
C PHE A 389 2.76 -3.41 9.71
N ASP A 390 3.23 -4.60 9.33
CA ASP A 390 3.95 -5.49 10.24
C ASP A 390 5.34 -4.93 10.63
N THR A 391 5.97 -4.13 9.77
CA THR A 391 7.31 -3.57 9.98
C THR A 391 7.32 -2.35 10.93
N ILE A 392 6.16 -1.76 11.19
CA ILE A 392 6.01 -0.62 12.12
C ILE A 392 5.70 -1.10 13.52
N MET A 393 5.31 -2.38 13.65
CA MET A 393 5.03 -3.05 14.91
C MET A 393 6.28 -3.61 15.60
N SER A 394 7.40 -3.69 14.87
CA SER A 394 8.72 -4.13 15.33
C SER A 394 9.60 -2.96 15.71
#